data_AF-A0A8T1HNI0-F1
#
_entry.id   AF-A0A8T1HNI0-F1
#
_cell.length_a   1.000
_cell.length_b   1.000
_cell.length_c   1.000
_cell.angle_alpha   90.00
_cell.angle_beta   90.00
_cell.angle_gamma   90.00
#
_symmetry.space_group_name_H-M   'P 1'
#
loop_
_entity.id
_entity.type
_entity.pdbx_description
1 polymer ?
#
loop_
_entity_poly.entity_id
_entity_poly.type
_entity_poly.pdbx_seq_one_letter_code
_entity_poly.pdbx_strand_id
1 'polypeptide(L)'
;MAKSKYGGPSSFDMDQVEDAVVMLRTAPTNEDYTKYLKYLYFLLDNAHLTSNYNIPEPKHMFLQYFMKNWDHQKERWAVYVFRSDVPHLCKHTNNRLETSWGHIKEILKPEMPLDECVDTLIFVQAVAEMDYSKRMTAVGYMRYLMQNLNNYHER
;
A
#
# COMPACT_ATOMS: atom_id res chain seq x y z
N MET A 1 -24.41 10.38 14.20
CA MET A 1 -23.33 10.09 13.23
C MET A 1 -23.95 9.42 12.02
N ALA A 2 -23.72 9.94 10.82
CA ALA A 2 -24.28 9.38 9.59
C ALA A 2 -23.63 8.02 9.31
N LYS A 3 -24.45 6.98 9.07
CA LYS A 3 -23.95 5.67 8.65
C LYS A 3 -23.14 5.85 7.37
N SER A 4 -21.89 5.38 7.36
CA SER A 4 -21.06 5.45 6.15
C SER A 4 -21.78 4.74 5.01
N LYS A 5 -21.57 5.20 3.78
CA LYS A 5 -22.16 4.67 2.54
C LYS A 5 -21.95 3.14 2.34
N TYR A 6 -21.09 2.53 3.17
CA TYR A 6 -20.73 1.12 3.15
C TYR A 6 -21.18 0.34 4.40
N GLY A 7 -21.98 0.94 5.29
CA GLY A 7 -22.44 0.30 6.53
C GLY A 7 -23.52 -0.75 6.28
N GLY A 8 -23.15 -2.02 6.37
CA GLY A 8 -24.06 -3.16 6.43
C GLY A 8 -24.82 -3.29 7.77
N PRO A 9 -25.71 -4.31 7.90
CA PRO A 9 -26.65 -4.44 9.03
C PRO A 9 -26.02 -4.73 10.39
N SER A 10 -24.76 -5.16 10.45
CA SER A 10 -23.98 -5.24 11.67
C SER A 10 -22.93 -4.14 11.65
N SER A 11 -22.78 -3.44 12.77
CA SER A 11 -21.61 -2.61 13.03
C SER A 11 -20.39 -3.54 13.08
N PHE A 12 -19.83 -3.89 11.92
CA PHE A 12 -18.49 -4.45 11.90
C PHE A 12 -17.57 -3.35 12.40
N ASP A 13 -16.74 -3.72 13.37
CA ASP A 13 -15.76 -2.82 13.93
C ASP A 13 -14.79 -2.44 12.82
N MET A 14 -14.73 -1.15 12.46
CA MET A 14 -13.83 -0.66 11.42
C MET A 14 -12.39 -1.08 11.72
N ASP A 15 -12.05 -1.13 13.00
CA ASP A 15 -10.73 -1.53 13.48
C ASP A 15 -10.43 -2.99 13.11
N GLN A 16 -11.41 -3.89 13.20
CA GLN A 16 -11.24 -5.31 12.81
C GLN A 16 -11.07 -5.48 11.30
N VAL A 17 -11.77 -4.68 10.49
CA VAL A 17 -11.61 -4.70 9.03
C VAL A 17 -10.25 -4.13 8.65
N GLU A 18 -9.81 -3.05 9.30
CA GLU A 18 -8.49 -2.47 9.10
C GLU A 18 -7.39 -3.49 9.48
N ASP A 19 -7.50 -4.14 10.63
CA ASP A 19 -6.59 -5.19 11.06
C ASP A 19 -6.53 -6.34 10.06
N ALA A 20 -7.68 -6.78 9.52
CA ALA A 20 -7.73 -7.81 8.49
C ALA A 20 -7.00 -7.41 7.20
N VAL A 21 -7.15 -6.15 6.77
CA VAL A 21 -6.44 -5.61 5.60
C VAL A 21 -4.94 -5.45 5.87
N VAL A 22 -4.56 -5.06 7.09
CA VAL A 22 -3.15 -5.01 7.51
C VAL A 22 -2.54 -6.41 7.48
N MET A 23 -3.23 -7.42 8.01
CA MET A 23 -2.80 -8.82 7.98
C MET A 23 -2.63 -9.32 6.53
N LEU A 24 -3.58 -9.02 5.64
CA LEU A 24 -3.48 -9.33 4.20
C LEU A 24 -2.24 -8.69 3.57
N ARG A 25 -2.00 -7.41 3.86
CA ARG A 25 -0.84 -6.67 3.34
C ARG A 25 0.46 -7.30 3.81
N THR A 26 0.58 -7.63 5.09
CA THR A 26 1.80 -8.15 5.71
C THR A 26 1.97 -9.67 5.60
N ALA A 27 1.06 -10.37 4.91
CA ALA A 27 1.13 -11.81 4.76
C ALA A 27 2.48 -12.24 4.17
N PRO A 28 3.22 -13.15 4.84
CA PRO A 28 4.52 -13.61 4.38
C PRO A 28 4.42 -14.70 3.31
N THR A 29 3.28 -15.39 3.22
CA THR A 29 3.03 -16.44 2.24
C THR A 29 1.65 -16.29 1.57
N ASN A 30 1.46 -16.95 0.44
CA ASN A 30 0.15 -17.02 -0.23
C ASN A 30 -0.90 -17.75 0.62
N GLU A 31 -0.49 -18.73 1.41
CA GLU A 31 -1.37 -19.46 2.33
C GLU A 31 -1.89 -18.54 3.44
N ASP A 32 -1.01 -17.73 4.03
CA ASP A 32 -1.38 -16.73 5.04
C ASP A 32 -2.30 -15.66 4.44
N TYR A 33 -1.98 -15.17 3.24
CA TYR A 33 -2.84 -14.24 2.52
C TYR A 33 -4.25 -14.81 2.34
N THR A 34 -4.33 -16.06 1.88
CA THR A 34 -5.61 -16.76 1.69
C THR A 34 -6.37 -16.94 3.01
N LYS A 35 -5.66 -17.22 4.10
CA LYS A 35 -6.24 -17.32 5.45
C LYS A 35 -6.83 -15.99 5.91
N TYR A 36 -6.10 -14.88 5.76
CA TYR A 36 -6.60 -13.55 6.13
C TYR A 36 -7.72 -13.07 5.21
N LEU A 37 -7.71 -13.48 3.94
CA LEU A 37 -8.81 -13.19 3.02
C LEU A 37 -10.09 -13.89 3.48
N LYS A 38 -10.00 -15.16 3.90
CA LYS A 38 -11.14 -15.89 4.48
C LYS A 38 -11.66 -15.21 5.75
N TYR A 39 -10.76 -14.68 6.58
CA TYR A 39 -11.15 -13.89 7.75
C TYR A 39 -11.90 -12.61 7.37
N LEU A 40 -11.49 -11.91 6.31
CA LEU A 40 -12.21 -10.75 5.78
C LEU A 40 -13.60 -11.11 5.24
N TYR A 41 -13.75 -12.27 4.58
CA TYR A 41 -15.07 -12.80 4.16
C TYR A 41 -15.96 -13.14 5.36
N PHE A 42 -15.38 -13.71 6.42
CA PHE A 42 -16.10 -13.93 7.67
C PHE A 42 -16.55 -12.59 8.29
N LEU A 43 -15.66 -11.60 8.35
CA LEU A 43 -15.98 -10.29 8.91
C LEU A 43 -17.00 -9.49 8.12
N LEU A 44 -17.16 -9.68 6.81
CA LEU A 44 -18.05 -8.82 6.00
C LEU A 44 -19.31 -9.54 5.53
N ASP A 45 -19.20 -10.83 5.20
CA ASP A 45 -20.30 -11.64 4.67
C ASP A 45 -20.78 -12.70 5.67
N ASN A 46 -20.19 -12.78 6.88
CA ASN A 46 -20.40 -13.88 7.85
C ASN A 46 -20.20 -15.28 7.22
N ALA A 47 -19.36 -15.37 6.18
CA ALA A 47 -19.12 -16.59 5.43
C ALA A 47 -17.95 -17.37 6.03
N HIS A 48 -18.22 -18.57 6.55
CA HIS A 48 -17.19 -19.50 7.00
C HIS A 48 -16.67 -20.33 5.82
N LEU A 49 -15.51 -19.97 5.29
CA LEU A 49 -14.88 -20.67 4.17
C LEU A 49 -14.00 -21.82 4.66
N THR A 50 -14.51 -23.06 4.58
CA THR A 50 -13.75 -24.28 4.87
C THR A 50 -12.91 -24.69 3.66
N SER A 51 -11.60 -24.41 3.73
CA SER A 51 -10.45 -24.94 2.95
C SER A 51 -10.50 -25.06 1.42
N ASN A 52 -11.63 -25.37 0.79
CA ASN A 52 -11.74 -25.51 -0.64
C ASN A 52 -11.65 -24.12 -1.29
N TYR A 53 -10.76 -23.99 -2.27
CA TYR A 53 -10.39 -22.76 -2.99
C TYR A 53 -11.55 -22.02 -3.72
N ASN A 54 -12.80 -22.41 -3.48
CA ASN A 54 -13.97 -21.73 -4.02
C ASN A 54 -14.29 -20.51 -3.14
N ILE A 55 -13.66 -19.38 -3.49
CA ILE A 55 -14.02 -18.07 -2.97
C ILE A 55 -15.42 -17.74 -3.53
N PRO A 56 -16.46 -17.61 -2.68
CA PRO A 56 -17.80 -17.30 -3.15
C PRO A 56 -17.88 -15.86 -3.68
N GLU A 57 -18.90 -15.55 -4.47
CA GLU A 57 -19.17 -14.17 -4.87
C GLU A 57 -19.40 -13.29 -3.63
N PRO A 58 -18.65 -12.18 -3.51
CA PRO A 58 -18.76 -11.30 -2.35
C PRO A 58 -20.10 -10.55 -2.34
N LYS A 59 -20.82 -10.60 -1.21
CA LYS A 59 -22.12 -9.94 -1.05
C LYS A 59 -21.95 -8.49 -0.59
N HIS A 60 -20.96 -8.22 0.25
CA HIS A 60 -20.69 -6.89 0.78
C HIS A 60 -20.05 -5.96 -0.26
N MET A 61 -20.56 -4.72 -0.37
CA MET A 61 -20.08 -3.74 -1.36
C MET A 61 -18.58 -3.44 -1.23
N PHE A 62 -18.07 -3.31 -0.01
CA PHE A 62 -16.63 -3.11 0.21
C PHE A 62 -15.82 -4.33 -0.24
N LEU A 63 -16.30 -5.54 0.02
CA LEU A 63 -15.60 -6.75 -0.37
C LEU A 63 -15.61 -6.93 -1.90
N GLN A 64 -16.71 -6.60 -2.58
CA GLN A 64 -16.76 -6.53 -4.05
C GLN A 64 -15.72 -5.55 -4.60
N TYR A 65 -15.65 -4.34 -4.03
CA TYR A 65 -14.66 -3.35 -4.41
C TYR A 65 -13.24 -3.83 -4.14
N PHE A 66 -13.01 -4.47 -3.00
CA PHE A 66 -11.71 -5.01 -2.59
C PHE A 66 -11.25 -6.11 -3.56
N MET A 67 -12.10 -7.09 -3.85
CA MET A 67 -11.78 -8.16 -4.79
C MET A 67 -11.46 -7.62 -6.19
N LYS A 68 -12.27 -6.67 -6.68
CA LYS A 68 -12.11 -6.10 -8.02
C LYS A 68 -10.83 -5.26 -8.18
N ASN A 69 -10.46 -4.47 -7.19
CA ASN A 69 -9.39 -3.47 -7.33
C ASN A 69 -8.12 -3.85 -6.56
N TRP A 70 -8.26 -4.38 -5.35
CA TRP A 70 -7.13 -4.70 -4.48
C TRP A 70 -6.63 -6.12 -4.69
N ASP A 71 -7.49 -7.14 -4.56
CA ASP A 71 -7.05 -8.54 -4.74
C ASP A 71 -6.56 -8.81 -6.17
N HIS A 72 -7.24 -8.24 -7.16
CA HIS A 72 -6.83 -8.32 -8.56
C HIS A 72 -5.41 -7.76 -8.82
N GLN A 73 -4.93 -6.84 -7.98
CA GLN A 73 -3.60 -6.24 -8.09
C GLN A 73 -2.71 -6.59 -6.87
N LYS A 74 -2.97 -7.70 -6.18
CA LYS A 74 -2.22 -8.14 -4.98
C LYS A 74 -0.71 -8.24 -5.21
N GLU A 75 -0.29 -8.52 -6.43
CA GLU A 75 1.12 -8.58 -6.81
C GLU A 75 1.86 -7.24 -6.59
N ARG A 76 1.15 -6.12 -6.57
CA ARG A 76 1.73 -4.77 -6.42
C ARG A 76 1.86 -4.30 -4.97
N TRP A 77 1.22 -4.97 -4.01
CA TRP A 77 1.13 -4.46 -2.64
C TRP A 77 1.23 -5.52 -1.55
N ALA A 78 0.86 -6.77 -1.83
CA ALA A 78 1.00 -7.86 -0.86
C ALA A 78 2.48 -8.19 -0.66
N VAL A 79 2.92 -8.27 0.59
CA VAL A 79 4.32 -8.42 0.94
C VAL A 79 4.95 -9.67 0.34
N TYR A 80 4.26 -10.82 0.39
CA TYR A 80 4.79 -12.07 -0.15
C TYR A 80 5.06 -12.05 -1.67
N VAL A 81 4.42 -11.16 -2.44
CA VAL A 81 4.65 -11.03 -3.89
C VAL A 81 5.55 -9.84 -4.23
N PHE A 82 5.30 -8.69 -3.61
CA PHE A 82 5.97 -7.45 -3.97
C PHE A 82 7.34 -7.28 -3.27
N ARG A 83 7.57 -7.95 -2.14
CA ARG A 83 8.75 -7.72 -1.29
C ARG A 83 9.77 -8.86 -1.24
N SER A 84 9.64 -9.91 -2.05
CA SER A 84 10.68 -10.96 -2.13
C SER A 84 11.98 -10.44 -2.74
N ASP A 85 11.90 -9.52 -3.71
CA ASP A 85 13.07 -9.06 -4.50
C ASP A 85 13.35 -7.55 -4.44
N VAL A 86 12.58 -6.77 -3.67
CA VAL A 86 12.76 -5.32 -3.58
C VAL A 86 13.53 -4.95 -2.31
N PRO A 87 14.76 -4.40 -2.43
CA PRO A 87 15.55 -3.97 -1.27
C PRO A 87 14.73 -3.06 -0.38
N HIS A 88 14.57 -3.47 0.87
CA HIS A 88 13.76 -2.75 1.83
C HIS A 88 14.29 -1.33 2.04
N LEU A 89 13.69 -0.34 1.38
CA LEU A 89 13.72 1.02 1.89
C LEU A 89 12.83 1.01 3.13
N CYS A 90 13.42 0.62 4.27
CA CYS A 90 12.80 0.47 5.59
C CYS A 90 12.32 1.83 6.15
N LYS A 91 11.45 2.49 5.40
CA LYS A 91 10.82 3.78 5.67
C LYS A 91 9.39 3.64 5.17
N HIS A 92 8.45 3.53 6.11
CA HIS A 92 7.03 3.45 5.85
C HIS A 92 6.64 4.48 4.76
N THR A 93 6.14 4.01 3.62
CA THR A 93 5.87 4.84 2.44
C THR A 93 4.97 6.02 2.80
N ASN A 94 4.05 5.84 3.76
CA ASN A 94 3.20 6.92 4.25
C ASN A 94 3.98 8.04 4.93
N ASN A 95 4.96 7.75 5.80
CA ASN A 95 5.71 8.83 6.45
C ASN A 95 6.49 9.66 5.43
N ARG A 96 6.99 9.03 4.37
CA ARG A 96 7.64 9.75 3.28
C ARG A 96 6.65 10.62 2.50
N LEU A 97 5.48 10.08 2.18
CA LEU A 97 4.43 10.81 1.47
C LEU A 97 3.89 11.98 2.31
N GLU A 98 3.57 11.75 3.59
CA GLU A 98 3.09 12.76 4.52
C GLU A 98 4.13 13.86 4.77
N THR A 99 5.42 13.51 4.91
CA THR A 99 6.50 14.50 5.00
C THR A 99 6.61 15.33 3.73
N SER A 100 6.58 14.70 2.55
CA SER A 100 6.57 15.43 1.27
C SER A 100 5.36 16.36 1.15
N TRP A 101 4.18 15.90 1.59
CA TRP A 101 2.96 16.69 1.59
C TRP A 101 3.01 17.86 2.58
N GLY A 102 3.65 17.65 3.73
CA GLY A 102 3.93 18.68 4.72
C GLY A 102 4.80 19.81 4.12
N HIS A 103 5.91 19.46 3.49
CA HIS A 103 6.78 20.46 2.84
C HIS A 103 6.08 21.22 1.72
N ILE A 104 5.26 20.55 0.90
CA ILE A 104 4.49 21.22 -0.16
C ILE A 104 3.51 22.24 0.43
N LYS A 105 2.85 21.94 1.55
CA LYS A 105 1.95 22.86 2.25
C LYS A 105 2.70 24.05 2.90
N GLU A 106 3.99 23.92 3.18
CA GLU A 106 4.79 25.05 3.65
C GLU A 106 5.12 26.01 2.50
N ILE A 107 5.33 25.48 1.30
CA ILE A 107 5.65 26.24 0.08
C ILE A 107 4.39 26.90 -0.48
N LEU A 108 3.30 26.14 -0.64
CA LEU A 108 2.03 26.63 -1.17
C LEU A 108 1.27 27.40 -0.09
N LYS A 109 1.06 28.69 -0.31
CA LYS A 109 0.28 29.55 0.57
C LYS A 109 -1.14 29.75 0.03
N PRO A 110 -2.19 29.79 0.89
CA PRO A 110 -3.56 30.05 0.45
C PRO A 110 -3.74 31.35 -0.34
N GLU A 111 -2.84 32.30 -0.16
CA GLU A 111 -2.84 33.61 -0.81
C GLU A 111 -2.23 33.59 -2.22
N MET A 112 -1.56 32.49 -2.62
CA MET A 112 -0.96 32.36 -3.95
C MET A 112 -2.03 32.12 -5.02
N PRO A 113 -1.88 32.71 -6.21
CA PRO A 113 -2.77 32.43 -7.33
C PRO A 113 -2.57 30.99 -7.84
N LEU A 114 -3.61 30.44 -8.46
CA LEU A 114 -3.68 29.01 -8.81
C LEU A 114 -2.62 28.60 -9.83
N ASP A 115 -2.32 29.46 -10.79
CA ASP A 115 -1.28 29.26 -11.81
C ASP A 115 0.11 29.13 -11.16
N GLU A 116 0.45 30.03 -10.24
CA GLU A 116 1.72 29.98 -9.49
C GLU A 116 1.82 28.72 -8.61
N CYS A 117 0.70 28.27 -8.03
CA CYS A 117 0.63 27.01 -7.30
C CYS A 117 0.93 25.80 -8.20
N VAL A 118 0.34 25.76 -9.39
CA VAL A 118 0.52 24.66 -10.35
C VAL A 118 1.95 24.63 -10.88
N ASP A 119 2.51 25.79 -11.24
CA ASP A 119 3.89 25.90 -11.71
C ASP A 119 4.89 25.41 -10.64
N THR A 120 4.65 25.78 -9.38
CA THR A 120 5.47 25.35 -8.25
C THR A 120 5.40 23.84 -8.03
N LEU A 121 4.21 23.23 -8.13
CA LEU A 121 4.04 21.78 -8.01
C LEU A 121 4.76 21.02 -9.12
N ILE A 122 4.64 21.48 -10.37
CA ILE A 122 5.32 20.87 -11.53
C ILE A 122 6.84 20.96 -11.33
N PHE A 123 7.34 22.11 -10.85
CA PHE A 123 8.76 22.30 -10.56
C PHE A 123 9.27 21.35 -9.48
N VAL A 124 8.56 21.23 -8.35
CA VAL A 124 8.93 20.32 -7.26
C VAL A 124 8.95 18.86 -7.72
N GLN A 125 7.97 18.45 -8.54
CA GLN A 125 7.93 17.11 -9.14
C GLN A 125 9.15 16.87 -10.05
N ALA A 126 9.47 17.81 -10.94
CA ALA A 126 10.60 17.69 -11.86
C ALA A 126 11.94 17.57 -11.10
N VAL A 127 12.12 18.33 -10.02
CA VAL A 127 13.31 18.23 -9.16
C VAL A 127 13.39 16.85 -8.48
N ALA A 128 12.27 16.35 -7.96
CA ALA A 128 12.22 15.04 -7.31
C ALA A 128 12.53 13.89 -8.30
N GLU A 129 12.01 13.96 -9.52
CA GLU A 129 12.30 13.01 -10.59
C GLU A 129 13.78 13.07 -11.00
N MET A 130 14.34 14.26 -11.17
CA MET A 130 15.76 14.44 -11.48
C MET A 130 16.65 13.82 -10.39
N ASP A 131 16.33 14.04 -9.11
CA ASP A 131 17.09 13.48 -8.00
C ASP A 131 16.94 11.95 -7.90
N TYR A 132 15.77 11.41 -8.22
CA TYR A 132 15.57 9.97 -8.34
C TYR A 132 16.42 9.39 -9.47
N SER A 133 16.37 9.98 -10.67
CA SER A 133 17.17 9.57 -11.82
C SER A 133 18.66 9.61 -11.50
N LYS A 134 19.16 10.68 -10.87
CA LYS A 134 20.56 10.78 -10.42
C LYS A 134 20.94 9.64 -9.47
N ARG A 135 20.09 9.32 -8.49
CA ARG A 135 20.36 8.21 -7.54
C ARG A 135 20.39 6.85 -8.23
N MET A 136 19.61 6.67 -9.29
CA MET A 136 19.57 5.42 -10.07
C MET A 136 20.75 5.30 -11.04
N THR A 137 21.18 6.40 -11.66
CA THR A 137 22.22 6.41 -12.70
C THR A 137 23.63 6.72 -12.19
N ALA A 138 23.78 7.24 -10.96
CA ALA A 138 25.09 7.53 -10.39
C ALA A 138 25.93 6.24 -10.23
N VAL A 139 27.06 6.22 -10.94
CA VAL A 139 28.06 5.14 -10.89
C VAL A 139 28.59 5.01 -9.45
N GLY A 140 28.30 3.88 -8.81
CA GLY A 140 28.73 3.58 -7.43
C GLY A 140 27.58 3.15 -6.50
N TYR A 141 26.34 3.60 -6.74
CA TYR A 141 25.20 3.26 -5.88
C TYR A 141 24.74 1.80 -6.06
N MET A 142 24.72 1.32 -7.31
CA MET A 142 24.48 -0.10 -7.65
C MET A 142 25.56 -1.04 -7.06
N ARG A 143 26.82 -0.59 -6.96
CA ARG A 143 27.93 -1.40 -6.42
C ARG A 143 27.83 -1.57 -4.89
N TYR A 144 27.37 -0.54 -4.19
CA TYR A 144 27.16 -0.59 -2.74
C TYR A 144 25.97 -1.48 -2.35
N LEU A 145 24.88 -1.45 -3.14
CA LEU A 145 23.72 -2.33 -2.95
C LEU A 145 24.07 -3.81 -3.25
N MET A 146 24.82 -4.09 -4.32
CA MET A 146 25.28 -5.45 -4.62
C MET A 146 26.28 -6.00 -3.59
N GLN A 147 27.19 -5.17 -3.08
CA GLN A 147 28.14 -5.61 -2.04
C GLN A 147 27.45 -5.90 -0.70
N ASN A 148 26.43 -5.10 -0.32
CA ASN A 148 25.67 -5.37 0.89
C ASN A 148 24.77 -6.60 0.75
N LEU A 149 24.16 -6.85 -0.41
CA LEU A 149 23.40 -8.09 -0.66
C LEU A 149 24.29 -9.34 -0.57
N ASN A 150 25.51 -9.30 -1.10
CA ASN A 150 26.45 -10.42 -0.99
C ASN A 150 26.91 -10.66 0.46
N ASN A 151 27.11 -9.61 1.26
CA ASN A 151 27.48 -9.74 2.67
C ASN A 151 26.35 -10.29 3.57
N TYR A 152 25.09 -10.22 3.13
CA TYR A 152 23.95 -10.84 3.84
C TYR A 152 23.80 -12.34 3.53
N HIS A 153 24.35 -12.83 2.41
CA HIS A 153 24.34 -14.26 2.07
C HIS A 153 25.52 -15.04 2.65
N GLU A 154 26.55 -14.36 3.16
CA GLU A 154 27.75 -14.98 3.77
C GLU A 154 27.74 -14.96 5.33
N ARG A 155 26.58 -14.78 5.97
CA ARG A 155 26.42 -14.97 7.43
C ARG A 155 25.37 -16.01 7.78
#